data_AF-A0A3N4J242-F1
#
_entry.id   AF-A0A3N4J242-F1
#
_cell.length_a   1.000
_cell.length_b   1.000
_cell.length_c   1.000
_cell.angle_alpha   90.00
_cell.angle_beta   90.00
_cell.angle_gamma   90.00
#
_symmetry.space_group_name_H-M   'P 1'
#
loop_
_entity.id
_entity.type
_entity.pdbx_description
1 polymer ?
#
loop_
_entity_poly.entity_id
_entity_poly.type
_entity_poly.pdbx_seq_one_letter_code
_entity_poly.pdbx_strand_id
1 'polypeptide(L)'
;MRGGKGFAYFDRSRYLSVLDSIRADAILFLRPHRFGKSITLSMLQHFHGIQHRDQYDELFQDLDIDKDVKGDKITPGEYMILKFNFSAVNCTRDLNKAAEELALNIIWSLERFYRVYYPYLGGSSGQLMSENINQRSAIHSLRKLVLIVDDALSEIKNRGDKKHPLANVKGIYLLADEYNAFSNEYMDPHNLQPWAESDASSLVKDFWATVKGMMRLPYGIQKCFITGISPLSLADNTSGFNIAANMSFEQEVAGLCGLSRADVAGALERICKSKADVERHLDRLTRYANGYHFCRYEKSEPVFNTDTSLEYLQGTCYL
;
A
#
# COMPACT_ATOMS: atom_id res chain seq x y z
N MET A 1 -18.67 -13.38 3.08
CA MET A 1 -19.23 -12.02 3.00
C MET A 1 -19.89 -11.64 4.33
N ARG A 2 -19.18 -10.88 5.19
CA ARG A 2 -19.78 -10.13 6.30
C ARG A 2 -20.61 -8.98 5.70
N GLY A 3 -21.87 -8.84 6.08
CA GLY A 3 -22.72 -7.75 5.56
C GLY A 3 -24.14 -7.86 6.10
N GLY A 4 -24.55 -6.85 6.87
CA GLY A 4 -25.95 -6.68 7.27
C GLY A 4 -26.85 -6.34 6.07
N LYS A 5 -28.14 -6.15 6.30
CA LYS A 5 -29.09 -5.72 5.26
C LYS A 5 -28.54 -4.44 4.58
N GLY A 6 -28.24 -4.53 3.29
CA GLY A 6 -27.79 -3.40 2.46
C GLY A 6 -26.28 -3.23 2.26
N PHE A 7 -25.42 -4.10 2.82
CA PHE A 7 -23.96 -4.00 2.63
C PHE A 7 -23.35 -5.28 2.05
N ALA A 8 -22.43 -5.11 1.09
CA ALA A 8 -21.59 -6.17 0.55
C ALA A 8 -20.11 -5.88 0.86
N TYR A 9 -19.43 -6.85 1.46
CA TYR A 9 -17.99 -6.79 1.70
C TYR A 9 -17.30 -7.89 0.89
N PHE A 10 -16.36 -7.46 0.03
CA PHE A 10 -15.54 -8.34 -0.80
C PHE A 10 -14.26 -8.68 -0.05
N ASP A 11 -14.18 -9.89 0.49
CA ASP A 11 -13.02 -10.32 1.26
C ASP A 11 -11.82 -10.56 0.35
N ARG A 12 -10.73 -9.82 0.63
CA ARG A 12 -9.42 -9.94 -0.03
C ARG A 12 -8.33 -10.33 0.95
N SER A 13 -8.67 -10.64 2.19
CA SER A 13 -7.72 -10.92 3.27
C SER A 13 -6.85 -12.15 2.99
N ARG A 14 -7.33 -13.12 2.19
CA ARG A 14 -6.52 -14.26 1.71
C ARG A 14 -5.21 -13.85 1.06
N TYR A 15 -5.17 -12.67 0.42
CA TYR A 15 -3.97 -12.19 -0.25
C TYR A 15 -2.88 -11.72 0.72
N LEU A 16 -3.19 -11.50 2.00
CA LEU A 16 -2.17 -11.19 3.01
C LEU A 16 -1.17 -12.35 3.13
N SER A 17 -1.64 -13.59 3.20
CA SER A 17 -0.78 -14.79 3.19
C SER A 17 -0.03 -14.96 1.88
N VAL A 18 -0.69 -14.69 0.74
CA VAL A 18 -0.04 -14.77 -0.58
C VAL A 18 1.13 -13.79 -0.64
N LEU A 19 0.89 -12.53 -0.26
CA LEU A 19 1.91 -11.47 -0.22
C LEU A 19 3.03 -11.78 0.77
N ASP A 20 2.73 -12.42 1.90
CA ASP A 20 3.75 -12.83 2.88
C ASP A 20 4.64 -13.98 2.37
N SER A 21 4.09 -14.85 1.52
CA SER A 21 4.82 -15.99 0.94
C SER A 21 5.77 -15.62 -0.21
N ILE A 22 5.59 -14.44 -0.81
CA ILE A 22 6.42 -13.94 -1.90
C ILE A 22 7.82 -13.61 -1.38
N ARG A 23 8.85 -14.15 -2.04
CA ARG A 23 10.27 -13.92 -1.72
C ARG A 23 10.77 -12.58 -2.28
N ALA A 24 10.13 -11.48 -1.89
CA ALA A 24 10.55 -10.14 -2.23
C ALA A 24 10.20 -9.16 -1.10
N ASP A 25 11.23 -8.47 -0.58
CA ASP A 25 11.05 -7.47 0.47
C ASP A 25 10.45 -6.16 -0.08
N ALA A 26 10.59 -5.92 -1.39
CA ALA A 26 10.03 -4.77 -2.07
C ALA A 26 9.13 -5.22 -3.23
N ILE A 27 7.84 -4.93 -3.13
CA ILE A 27 6.83 -5.28 -4.13
C ILE A 27 6.35 -4.01 -4.83
N LEU A 28 6.44 -4.01 -6.16
CA LEU A 28 5.78 -3.05 -7.04
C LEU A 28 4.50 -3.67 -7.60
N PHE A 29 3.36 -3.03 -7.35
CA PHE A 29 2.05 -3.48 -7.77
C PHE A 29 1.30 -2.40 -8.55
N LEU A 30 1.19 -2.60 -9.86
CA LEU A 30 0.61 -1.66 -10.81
C LEU A 30 -0.78 -2.13 -11.24
N ARG A 31 -1.76 -1.24 -11.11
CA ARG A 31 -3.12 -1.42 -11.64
C ARG A 31 -3.64 -0.08 -12.16
N PRO A 32 -4.55 -0.08 -13.15
CA PRO A 32 -5.22 1.14 -13.60
C PRO A 32 -5.88 1.92 -12.46
N HIS A 33 -6.29 3.16 -12.74
CA HIS A 33 -6.99 3.97 -11.75
C HIS A 33 -8.24 3.26 -11.22
N ARG A 34 -8.58 3.55 -9.96
CA ARG A 34 -9.82 3.10 -9.30
C ARG A 34 -9.99 1.57 -9.16
N PHE A 35 -8.89 0.81 -9.22
CA PHE A 35 -8.89 -0.64 -9.04
C PHE A 35 -8.88 -1.12 -7.57
N GLY A 36 -8.91 -0.23 -6.58
CA GLY A 36 -8.86 -0.60 -5.16
C GLY A 36 -7.45 -0.76 -4.57
N LYS A 37 -6.43 -0.15 -5.19
CA LYS A 37 -5.04 -0.16 -4.69
C LYS A 37 -4.94 0.42 -3.27
N SER A 38 -5.54 1.59 -3.04
CA SER A 38 -5.53 2.23 -1.70
C SER A 38 -6.29 1.42 -0.65
N ILE A 39 -7.34 0.69 -1.03
CA ILE A 39 -8.04 -0.25 -0.12
C ILE A 39 -7.11 -1.40 0.27
N THR A 40 -6.34 -1.92 -0.69
CA THR A 40 -5.32 -2.96 -0.43
C THR A 40 -4.24 -2.46 0.53
N LEU A 41 -3.74 -1.23 0.35
CA LEU A 41 -2.79 -0.62 1.29
C LEU A 41 -3.40 -0.44 2.69
N SER A 42 -4.68 -0.09 2.78
CA SER A 42 -5.39 -0.01 4.06
C SER A 42 -5.45 -1.39 4.73
N MET A 43 -5.77 -2.45 3.99
CA MET A 43 -5.79 -3.82 4.51
C MET A 43 -4.40 -4.23 5.04
N LEU A 44 -3.33 -3.98 4.28
CA LEU A 44 -1.95 -4.24 4.71
C LEU A 44 -1.59 -3.46 5.99
N GLN A 45 -1.94 -2.17 6.04
CA GLN A 45 -1.70 -1.33 7.21
C GLN A 45 -2.39 -1.88 8.47
N HIS A 46 -3.66 -2.26 8.37
CA HIS A 46 -4.44 -2.72 9.54
C HIS A 46 -4.08 -4.14 9.97
N PHE A 47 -3.64 -4.99 9.04
CA PHE A 47 -3.21 -6.34 9.40
C PHE A 47 -1.79 -6.37 9.98
N HIS A 48 -0.82 -5.73 9.33
CA HIS A 48 0.59 -5.80 9.73
C HIS A 48 0.98 -4.74 10.78
N GLY A 49 0.21 -3.66 10.92
CA GLY A 49 0.54 -2.56 11.81
C GLY A 49 0.35 -2.89 13.28
N ILE A 50 1.41 -2.74 14.07
CA ILE A 50 1.39 -2.94 15.53
C ILE A 50 0.29 -2.12 16.22
N GLN A 51 0.02 -0.91 15.72
CA GLN A 51 -1.00 -0.01 16.25
C GLN A 51 -2.44 -0.52 16.08
N HIS A 52 -2.65 -1.54 15.23
CA HIS A 52 -3.95 -2.15 14.97
C HIS A 52 -4.04 -3.59 15.51
N ARG A 53 -3.01 -4.08 16.22
CA ARG A 53 -2.93 -5.47 16.70
C ARG A 53 -4.15 -5.86 17.54
N ASP A 54 -4.60 -4.97 18.41
CA ASP A 54 -5.75 -5.23 19.30
C ASP A 54 -7.12 -5.18 18.58
N GLN A 55 -7.14 -4.72 17.31
CA GLN A 55 -8.34 -4.65 16.47
C GLN A 55 -8.47 -5.87 15.54
N TYR A 56 -7.61 -6.87 15.69
CA TYR A 56 -7.59 -8.05 14.83
C TYR A 56 -8.95 -8.76 14.78
N ASP A 57 -9.54 -9.03 15.94
CA ASP A 57 -10.81 -9.78 16.00
C ASP A 57 -11.95 -9.02 15.31
N GLU A 58 -12.00 -7.70 15.49
CA GLU A 58 -13.00 -6.85 14.84
C GLU A 58 -12.85 -6.86 13.31
N LEU A 59 -11.61 -6.73 12.83
CA LEU A 59 -11.32 -6.49 11.41
C LEU A 59 -11.17 -7.78 10.59
N PHE A 60 -10.64 -8.86 11.17
CA PHE A 60 -10.16 -10.03 10.43
C PHE A 60 -10.70 -11.38 10.92
N GLN A 61 -11.32 -11.46 12.09
CA GLN A 61 -11.94 -12.72 12.55
C GLN A 61 -12.92 -13.25 11.49
N ASP A 62 -12.99 -14.57 11.30
CA ASP A 62 -13.85 -15.25 10.31
C ASP A 62 -13.67 -14.81 8.84
N LEU A 63 -12.72 -13.93 8.53
CA LEU A 63 -12.30 -13.66 7.16
C LEU A 63 -11.34 -14.76 6.71
N ASP A 64 -11.06 -14.83 5.41
CA ASP A 64 -10.22 -15.89 4.84
C ASP A 64 -8.84 -16.00 5.51
N ILE A 65 -8.24 -14.87 5.91
CA ILE A 65 -6.93 -14.82 6.57
C ILE A 65 -6.92 -15.47 7.96
N ASP A 66 -8.07 -15.55 8.65
CA ASP A 66 -8.16 -16.02 10.04
C ASP A 66 -7.71 -17.50 10.18
N LYS A 67 -7.95 -18.29 9.13
CA LYS A 67 -7.48 -19.69 9.07
C LYS A 67 -5.96 -19.80 9.06
N ASP A 68 -5.28 -18.88 8.39
CA ASP A 68 -3.82 -18.88 8.29
C ASP A 68 -3.18 -18.29 9.55
N VAL A 69 -3.83 -17.32 10.21
CA VAL A 69 -3.40 -16.81 11.52
C VAL A 69 -3.54 -17.88 12.60
N LYS A 70 -4.69 -18.55 12.69
CA LYS A 70 -4.91 -19.67 13.63
C LYS A 70 -4.00 -20.88 13.37
N GLY A 71 -3.47 -20.99 12.15
CA GLY A 71 -2.52 -22.01 11.75
C GLY A 71 -1.05 -21.60 11.87
N ASP A 72 -0.75 -20.49 12.56
CA ASP A 72 0.60 -19.93 12.75
C ASP A 72 1.40 -19.68 11.46
N LYS A 73 0.72 -19.53 10.31
CA LYS A 73 1.38 -19.26 9.03
C LYS A 73 1.80 -17.80 8.90
N ILE A 74 1.02 -16.90 9.51
CA ILE A 74 1.23 -15.46 9.44
C ILE A 74 0.74 -14.82 10.74
N THR A 75 1.45 -13.83 11.25
CA THR A 75 1.12 -13.16 12.51
C THR A 75 0.76 -11.69 12.26
N PRO A 76 -0.35 -11.17 12.82
CA PRO A 76 -0.72 -9.77 12.69
C PRO A 76 0.14 -8.84 13.56
N GLY A 77 0.23 -7.58 13.16
CA GLY A 77 0.86 -6.52 13.97
C GLY A 77 2.38 -6.64 14.13
N GLU A 78 3.10 -7.24 13.17
CA GLU A 78 4.56 -7.45 13.24
C GLU A 78 5.40 -6.26 12.76
N TYR A 79 4.78 -5.14 12.35
CA TYR A 79 5.49 -4.02 11.75
C TYR A 79 5.00 -2.66 12.24
N MET A 80 5.90 -1.67 12.20
CA MET A 80 5.54 -0.26 12.26
C MET A 80 5.28 0.23 10.83
N ILE A 81 4.09 0.75 10.56
CA ILE A 81 3.70 1.22 9.23
C ILE A 81 4.21 2.64 8.99
N LEU A 82 5.00 2.82 7.94
CA LEU A 82 5.38 4.12 7.39
C LEU A 82 4.71 4.30 6.02
N LYS A 83 3.72 5.18 5.93
CA LYS A 83 2.90 5.35 4.73
C LYS A 83 3.14 6.68 4.05
N PHE A 84 3.35 6.66 2.74
CA PHE A 84 3.44 7.83 1.86
C PHE A 84 2.29 7.81 0.84
N ASN A 85 1.73 8.99 0.56
CA ASN A 85 0.74 9.17 -0.50
C ASN A 85 1.23 10.25 -1.48
N PHE A 86 1.70 9.82 -2.65
CA PHE A 86 2.29 10.70 -3.65
C PHE A 86 1.25 11.40 -4.55
N SER A 87 -0.02 11.03 -4.50
CA SER A 87 -1.08 11.77 -5.21
C SER A 87 -1.68 12.93 -4.42
N ALA A 88 -1.32 13.06 -3.14
CA ALA A 88 -1.72 14.19 -2.30
C ALA A 88 -0.73 15.37 -2.35
N VAL A 89 0.27 15.33 -3.24
CA VAL A 89 1.24 16.42 -3.41
C VAL A 89 0.62 17.49 -4.30
N ASN A 90 0.69 18.76 -3.88
CA ASN A 90 0.21 19.86 -4.70
C ASN A 90 1.11 20.03 -5.93
N CYS A 91 0.53 19.91 -7.12
CA CYS A 91 1.28 20.08 -8.36
C CYS A 91 1.30 21.55 -8.77
N THR A 92 2.51 22.10 -8.90
CA THR A 92 2.77 23.43 -9.45
C THR A 92 3.52 23.32 -10.76
N ARG A 93 3.37 24.28 -11.69
CA ARG A 93 4.15 24.31 -12.94
C ARG A 93 5.66 24.52 -12.73
N ASP A 94 6.03 25.07 -11.58
CA ASP A 94 7.41 25.31 -11.17
C ASP A 94 7.96 24.04 -10.49
N LEU A 95 9.00 23.45 -11.09
CA LEU A 95 9.62 22.20 -10.62
C LEU A 95 10.38 22.36 -9.30
N ASN A 96 10.88 23.55 -8.99
CA ASN A 96 11.56 23.78 -7.71
C ASN A 96 10.54 23.82 -6.58
N LYS A 97 9.42 24.54 -6.79
CA LYS A 97 8.29 24.51 -5.84
C LYS A 97 7.67 23.12 -5.72
N ALA A 98 7.59 22.37 -6.82
CA ALA A 98 7.13 20.98 -6.77
C ALA A 98 8.04 20.10 -5.89
N ALA A 99 9.36 20.32 -5.92
CA ALA A 99 10.30 19.65 -5.04
C ALA A 99 10.06 20.00 -3.56
N GLU A 100 9.80 21.29 -3.26
CA GLU A 100 9.45 21.74 -1.91
C GLU A 100 8.16 21.08 -1.40
N GLU A 101 7.09 21.06 -2.22
CA GLU A 101 5.82 20.41 -1.87
C GLU A 101 5.98 18.90 -1.64
N LEU A 102 6.80 18.23 -2.45
CA LEU A 102 7.14 16.82 -2.24
C LEU A 102 7.90 16.61 -0.92
N ALA A 103 8.87 17.47 -0.62
CA ALA A 103 9.63 17.39 0.63
C ALA A 103 8.71 17.58 1.86
N LEU A 104 7.77 18.52 1.79
CA LEU A 104 6.77 18.75 2.83
C LEU A 104 5.85 17.54 3.01
N ASN A 105 5.38 16.93 1.91
CA ASN A 105 4.55 15.73 1.96
C ASN A 105 5.29 14.54 2.65
N ILE A 106 6.57 14.37 2.34
CA ILE A 106 7.41 13.37 3.01
C ILE A 106 7.50 13.70 4.51
N ILE A 107 7.82 14.94 4.88
CA ILE A 107 7.92 15.37 6.28
C ILE A 107 6.61 15.13 7.04
N TRP A 108 5.46 15.47 6.47
CA TRP A 108 4.14 15.22 7.08
C TRP A 108 3.90 13.73 7.35
N SER A 109 4.35 12.86 6.44
CA SER A 109 4.26 11.41 6.63
C SER A 109 5.15 10.93 7.78
N LEU A 110 6.35 11.51 7.95
CA LEU A 110 7.24 11.22 9.08
C LEU A 110 6.69 11.75 10.41
N GLU A 111 6.13 12.97 10.42
CA GLU A 111 5.47 13.52 11.60
C GLU A 111 4.29 12.64 12.03
N ARG A 112 3.46 12.19 11.07
CA ARG A 112 2.37 11.25 11.35
C ARG A 112 2.89 9.95 11.96
N PHE A 113 4.01 9.41 11.48
CA PHE A 113 4.65 8.23 12.06
C PHE A 113 4.98 8.46 13.55
N TYR A 114 5.65 9.56 13.89
CA TYR A 114 5.94 9.87 15.30
C TYR A 114 4.68 10.07 16.15
N ARG A 115 3.60 10.65 15.62
CA ARG A 115 2.32 10.76 16.35
C ARG A 115 1.73 9.40 16.70
N VAL A 116 1.90 8.41 15.83
CA VAL A 116 1.37 7.06 16.05
C VAL A 116 2.26 6.28 17.02
N TYR A 117 3.59 6.40 16.89
CA TYR A 117 4.52 5.49 17.57
C TYR A 117 5.27 6.08 18.77
N TYR A 118 5.07 7.35 19.13
CA TYR A 118 5.65 7.89 20.36
C TYR A 118 5.35 7.06 21.63
N PRO A 119 4.17 6.39 21.79
CA PRO A 119 3.94 5.58 23.00
C PRO A 119 4.88 4.38 23.10
N TYR A 120 5.43 3.92 21.97
CA TYR A 120 6.36 2.79 21.91
C TYR A 120 7.83 3.21 21.88
N LEU A 121 8.13 4.36 21.26
CA LEU A 121 9.50 4.90 21.14
C LEU A 121 9.92 5.74 22.35
N GLY A 122 8.96 6.11 23.22
CA GLY A 122 9.21 6.93 24.40
C GLY A 122 9.16 8.44 24.13
N GLY A 123 9.12 9.22 25.22
CA GLY A 123 9.00 10.67 25.17
C GLY A 123 7.61 11.16 24.76
N SER A 124 7.53 12.43 24.37
CA SER A 124 6.32 13.00 23.76
C SER A 124 6.46 13.08 22.24
N SER A 125 5.33 13.05 21.52
CA SER A 125 5.35 13.22 20.05
C SER A 125 6.03 14.53 19.63
N GLY A 126 5.85 15.61 20.40
CA GLY A 126 6.47 16.91 20.14
C GLY A 126 8.00 16.88 20.23
N GLN A 127 8.55 16.22 21.25
CA GLN A 127 10.00 16.07 21.43
C GLN A 127 10.61 15.25 20.27
N LEU A 128 10.01 14.10 19.95
CA LEU A 128 10.48 13.26 18.85
C LEU A 128 10.50 14.04 17.52
N MET A 129 9.49 14.87 17.27
CA MET A 129 9.46 15.72 16.08
C MET A 129 10.55 16.79 16.11
N SER A 130 10.65 17.58 17.18
CA SER A 130 11.59 18.69 17.26
C SER A 130 13.06 18.25 17.18
N GLU A 131 13.37 17.07 17.73
CA GLU A 131 14.73 16.55 17.76
C GLU A 131 15.11 15.84 16.46
N ASN A 132 14.14 15.22 15.78
CA ASN A 132 14.42 14.27 14.70
C ASN A 132 13.95 14.68 13.31
N ILE A 133 13.08 15.68 13.19
CA ILE A 133 12.64 16.23 11.91
C ILE A 133 13.41 17.49 11.59
N ASN A 134 14.19 17.45 10.51
CA ASN A 134 14.76 18.63 9.88
C ASN A 134 13.81 19.11 8.77
N GLN A 135 13.10 20.21 9.02
CA GLN A 135 12.16 20.82 8.08
C GLN A 135 12.80 21.25 6.74
N ARG A 136 14.14 21.32 6.66
CA ARG A 136 14.89 21.65 5.45
C ARG A 136 15.42 20.41 4.70
N SER A 137 15.28 19.22 5.27
CA SER A 137 15.79 17.98 4.65
C SER A 137 14.89 16.79 4.98
N ALA A 138 13.95 16.52 4.08
CA ALA A 138 13.07 15.36 4.14
C ALA A 138 13.87 14.04 4.14
N ILE A 139 14.90 13.94 3.30
CA ILE A 139 15.74 12.75 3.16
C ILE A 139 16.53 12.44 4.44
N HIS A 140 17.16 13.45 5.05
CA HIS A 140 17.85 13.27 6.32
C HIS A 140 16.87 12.85 7.43
N SER A 141 15.70 13.48 7.48
CA SER A 141 14.65 13.16 8.46
C SER A 141 14.15 11.73 8.32
N LEU A 142 13.93 11.24 7.09
CA LEU A 142 13.57 9.86 6.81
C LEU A 142 14.64 8.89 7.32
N ARG A 143 15.91 9.14 6.96
CA ARG A 143 17.03 8.31 7.41
C ARG A 143 17.12 8.27 8.94
N LYS A 144 16.99 9.43 9.60
CA LYS A 144 17.05 9.53 11.06
C LYS A 144 15.91 8.76 11.74
N LEU A 145 14.69 8.87 11.22
CA LEU A 145 13.54 8.12 11.73
C LEU A 145 13.77 6.60 11.66
N VAL A 146 14.27 6.10 10.52
CA VAL A 146 14.51 4.66 10.39
C VAL A 146 15.60 4.19 11.34
N LEU A 147 16.69 4.96 11.50
CA LEU A 147 17.76 4.62 12.44
C LEU A 147 17.26 4.56 13.89
N ILE A 148 16.41 5.48 14.31
CA ILE A 148 15.81 5.45 15.66
C ILE A 148 15.00 4.18 15.89
N VAL A 149 14.22 3.76 14.89
CA VAL A 149 13.45 2.51 14.98
C VAL A 149 14.38 1.29 15.01
N ASP A 150 15.41 1.28 14.18
CA ASP A 150 16.40 0.20 14.13
C ASP A 150 17.15 0.05 15.47
N ASP A 151 17.60 1.16 16.05
CA ASP A 151 18.29 1.19 17.34
C ASP A 151 17.37 0.74 18.49
N ALA A 152 16.14 1.27 18.53
CA ALA A 152 15.17 0.93 19.57
C ALA A 152 14.82 -0.58 19.53
N LEU A 153 14.54 -1.12 18.34
CA LEU A 153 14.24 -2.54 18.18
C LEU A 153 15.47 -3.40 18.48
N SER A 154 16.67 -2.98 18.06
CA SER A 154 17.92 -3.68 18.40
C SER A 154 18.13 -3.79 19.91
N GLU A 155 17.92 -2.69 20.65
CA GLU A 155 18.06 -2.67 22.10
C GLU A 155 17.08 -3.64 22.78
N ILE A 156 15.81 -3.61 22.38
CA ILE A 156 14.77 -4.50 22.93
C ILE A 156 15.12 -5.96 22.70
N LYS A 157 15.59 -6.30 21.50
CA LYS A 157 15.96 -7.68 21.12
C LYS A 157 17.20 -8.15 21.88
N ASN A 158 18.20 -7.28 22.05
CA ASN A 158 19.42 -7.57 22.81
C ASN A 158 19.15 -7.77 24.31
N ARG A 159 18.20 -7.02 24.88
CA ARG A 159 17.75 -7.22 26.28
C ARG A 159 16.97 -8.52 26.48
N GLY A 160 16.43 -9.10 25.40
CA GLY A 160 15.62 -10.32 25.46
C GLY A 160 14.28 -10.16 26.15
N ASP A 161 13.75 -8.92 26.23
CA ASP A 161 12.47 -8.64 26.88
C ASP A 161 11.29 -9.07 26.01
N LYS A 162 10.87 -10.33 26.20
CA LYS A 162 9.72 -10.92 25.50
C LYS A 162 8.38 -10.27 25.85
N LYS A 163 8.29 -9.48 26.91
CA LYS A 163 7.05 -8.81 27.34
C LYS A 163 6.92 -7.41 26.75
N HIS A 164 7.98 -6.87 26.17
CA HIS A 164 7.94 -5.56 25.55
C HIS A 164 6.90 -5.55 24.40
N PRO A 165 6.06 -4.49 24.24
CA PRO A 165 5.05 -4.44 23.17
C PRO A 165 5.61 -4.64 21.76
N LEU A 166 6.85 -4.16 21.55
CA LEU A 166 7.60 -4.29 20.30
C LEU A 166 8.43 -5.59 20.19
N ALA A 167 8.35 -6.52 21.13
CA ALA A 167 9.20 -7.72 21.15
C ALA A 167 9.05 -8.60 19.89
N ASN A 168 7.86 -8.60 19.27
CA ASN A 168 7.57 -9.34 18.03
C ASN A 168 7.56 -8.44 16.79
N VAL A 169 7.90 -7.15 16.92
CA VAL A 169 8.02 -6.26 15.78
C VAL A 169 9.32 -6.58 15.04
N LYS A 170 9.23 -6.65 13.71
CA LYS A 170 10.32 -6.98 12.79
C LYS A 170 11.01 -5.73 12.24
N GLY A 171 10.32 -4.59 12.23
CA GLY A 171 10.84 -3.32 11.73
C GLY A 171 9.74 -2.48 11.10
N ILE A 172 10.09 -1.71 10.07
CA ILE A 172 9.17 -0.85 9.34
C ILE A 172 8.63 -1.56 8.10
N TYR A 173 7.31 -1.49 7.88
CA TYR A 173 6.68 -1.77 6.60
C TYR A 173 6.32 -0.44 5.93
N LEU A 174 7.05 -0.10 4.87
CA LEU A 174 6.80 1.08 4.06
C LEU A 174 5.69 0.82 3.04
N LEU A 175 4.68 1.66 3.03
CA LEU A 175 3.57 1.63 2.08
C LEU A 175 3.61 2.91 1.22
N ALA A 176 3.79 2.78 -0.09
CA ALA A 176 3.80 3.92 -1.01
C ALA A 176 2.58 3.86 -1.93
N ASP A 177 1.63 4.77 -1.72
CA ASP A 177 0.46 4.92 -2.59
C ASP A 177 0.74 5.84 -3.77
N GLU A 178 0.27 5.43 -4.93
CA GLU A 178 0.41 6.12 -6.22
C GLU A 178 1.80 6.74 -6.46
N TYR A 179 2.86 5.96 -6.27
CA TYR A 179 4.25 6.44 -6.26
C TYR A 179 4.64 7.29 -7.48
N ASN A 180 4.01 7.03 -8.63
CA ASN A 180 4.30 7.70 -9.88
C ASN A 180 3.35 8.87 -10.18
N ALA A 181 2.33 9.12 -9.36
CA ALA A 181 1.39 10.23 -9.56
C ALA A 181 2.14 11.56 -9.68
N PHE A 182 3.02 11.85 -8.72
CA PHE A 182 3.82 13.07 -8.73
C PHE A 182 4.67 13.22 -9.99
N SER A 183 5.48 12.21 -10.35
CA SER A 183 6.36 12.30 -11.53
C SER A 183 5.60 12.41 -12.84
N ASN A 184 4.46 11.72 -12.97
CA ASN A 184 3.66 11.70 -14.19
C ASN A 184 3.14 13.09 -14.60
N GLU A 185 2.95 14.00 -13.64
CA GLU A 185 2.50 15.38 -13.91
C GLU A 185 3.57 16.22 -14.63
N TYR A 186 4.82 15.78 -14.59
CA TYR A 186 5.98 16.54 -15.10
C TYR A 186 6.73 15.85 -16.23
N MET A 187 6.54 14.54 -16.39
CA MET A 187 7.22 13.76 -17.42
C MET A 187 6.52 13.92 -18.77
N ASP A 188 7.18 14.55 -19.73
CA ASP A 188 6.80 14.53 -21.13
C ASP A 188 7.42 13.29 -21.81
N PRO A 189 6.62 12.33 -22.32
CA PRO A 189 7.12 11.15 -23.02
C PRO A 189 8.01 11.46 -24.24
N HIS A 190 7.88 12.67 -24.81
CA HIS A 190 8.66 13.12 -25.95
C HIS A 190 9.89 13.94 -25.56
N ASN A 191 9.96 14.43 -24.32
CA ASN A 191 11.09 15.20 -23.82
C ASN A 191 11.26 15.08 -22.29
N LEU A 192 12.06 14.09 -21.87
CA LEU A 192 12.31 13.83 -20.45
C LEU A 192 13.34 14.77 -19.80
N GLN A 193 14.07 15.57 -20.58
CA GLN A 193 15.20 16.37 -20.08
C GLN A 193 14.82 17.36 -18.97
N PRO A 194 13.74 18.17 -19.09
CA PRO A 194 13.36 19.13 -18.05
C PRO A 194 13.06 18.46 -16.71
N TRP A 195 12.43 17.28 -16.74
CA TRP A 195 12.20 16.48 -15.54
C TRP A 195 13.52 15.90 -15.01
N ALA A 196 14.32 15.27 -15.87
CA ALA A 196 15.54 14.56 -15.46
C ALA A 196 16.57 15.45 -14.75
N GLU A 197 16.65 16.73 -15.13
CA GLU A 197 17.57 17.73 -14.57
C GLU A 197 16.97 18.53 -13.39
N SER A 198 15.73 18.23 -12.99
CA SER A 198 15.05 18.97 -11.92
C SER A 198 15.40 18.51 -10.51
N ASP A 199 15.28 19.43 -9.55
CA ASP A 199 15.37 19.15 -8.12
C ASP A 199 14.28 18.17 -7.66
N ALA A 200 13.09 18.25 -8.26
CA ALA A 200 11.98 17.32 -7.98
C ALA A 200 12.32 15.88 -8.34
N SER A 201 12.91 15.66 -9.51
CA SER A 201 13.40 14.34 -9.94
C SER A 201 14.54 13.84 -9.06
N SER A 202 15.48 14.72 -8.71
CA SER A 202 16.58 14.40 -7.81
C SER A 202 16.07 13.99 -6.42
N LEU A 203 15.08 14.69 -5.87
CA LEU A 203 14.47 14.36 -4.59
C LEU A 203 13.76 13.00 -4.60
N VAL A 204 13.05 12.65 -5.69
CA VAL A 204 12.45 11.31 -5.87
C VAL A 204 13.53 10.23 -5.90
N LYS A 205 14.63 10.44 -6.63
CA LYS A 205 15.77 9.51 -6.68
C LYS A 205 16.39 9.32 -5.31
N ASP A 206 16.64 10.42 -4.58
CA ASP A 206 17.24 10.39 -3.25
C ASP A 206 16.33 9.71 -2.22
N PHE A 207 15.02 9.94 -2.29
CA PHE A 207 14.03 9.24 -1.46
C PHE A 207 14.16 7.73 -1.63
N TRP A 208 14.09 7.24 -2.86
CA TRP A 208 14.15 5.82 -3.16
C TRP A 208 15.51 5.19 -2.87
N ALA A 209 16.60 5.88 -3.17
CA ALA A 209 17.95 5.45 -2.80
C ALA A 209 18.11 5.33 -1.27
N THR A 210 17.50 6.25 -0.52
CA THR A 210 17.49 6.23 0.95
C THR A 210 16.68 5.05 1.47
N VAL A 211 15.47 4.81 0.94
CA VAL A 211 14.65 3.63 1.28
C VAL A 211 15.46 2.35 1.06
N LYS A 212 16.09 2.19 -0.11
CA LYS A 212 16.95 1.03 -0.43
C LYS A 212 18.11 0.86 0.55
N GLY A 213 18.77 1.95 0.94
CA GLY A 213 19.85 1.91 1.93
C GLY A 213 19.35 1.48 3.31
N MET A 214 18.18 1.99 3.72
CA MET A 214 17.53 1.70 4.99
C MET A 214 16.96 0.28 5.09
N MET A 215 16.75 -0.40 3.95
CA MET A 215 16.36 -1.81 3.93
C MET A 215 17.48 -2.79 4.30
N ARG A 216 18.73 -2.31 4.42
CA ARG A 216 19.88 -3.14 4.81
C ARG A 216 20.05 -3.26 6.32
N LEU A 217 19.30 -2.47 7.08
CA LEU A 217 19.37 -2.47 8.54
C LEU A 217 18.58 -3.66 9.11
N PRO A 218 19.02 -4.25 10.24
CA PRO A 218 18.37 -5.43 10.83
C PRO A 218 16.87 -5.23 11.15
N TYR A 219 16.48 -4.04 11.58
CA TYR A 219 15.11 -3.68 11.97
C TYR A 219 14.65 -2.35 11.34
N GLY A 220 15.35 -1.88 10.30
CA GLY A 220 14.97 -0.71 9.52
C GLY A 220 13.74 -0.97 8.64
N ILE A 221 13.82 -0.65 7.35
CA ILE A 221 12.71 -0.93 6.42
C ILE A 221 12.78 -2.40 6.00
N GLN A 222 11.87 -3.23 6.50
CA GLN A 222 11.90 -4.66 6.23
C GLN A 222 11.00 -5.06 5.05
N LYS A 223 9.93 -4.31 4.81
CA LYS A 223 9.03 -4.54 3.68
C LYS A 223 8.64 -3.22 3.01
N CYS A 224 8.45 -3.24 1.70
CA CYS A 224 7.95 -2.16 0.89
C CYS A 224 6.81 -2.66 -0.01
N PHE A 225 5.64 -2.00 0.02
CA PHE A 225 4.56 -2.25 -0.92
C PHE A 225 4.23 -0.94 -1.65
N ILE A 226 4.51 -0.92 -2.95
CA ILE A 226 4.49 0.26 -3.80
C ILE A 226 3.39 0.09 -4.82
N THR A 227 2.47 1.05 -4.89
CA THR A 227 1.36 1.01 -5.84
C THR A 227 1.41 2.16 -6.83
N GLY A 228 0.97 1.92 -8.06
CA GLY A 228 0.98 2.94 -9.11
C GLY A 228 0.24 2.48 -10.37
N ILE A 229 0.42 3.22 -11.46
CA ILE A 229 -0.20 2.89 -12.76
C ILE A 229 0.82 2.45 -13.82
N SER A 230 2.08 2.89 -13.74
CA SER A 230 3.08 2.66 -14.77
C SER A 230 4.47 2.60 -14.16
N PRO A 231 5.37 1.69 -14.62
CA PRO A 231 6.72 1.58 -14.10
C PRO A 231 7.64 2.74 -14.53
N LEU A 232 7.23 3.60 -15.48
CA LEU A 232 8.11 4.59 -16.15
C LEU A 232 8.92 5.46 -15.18
N SER A 233 8.29 6.01 -14.14
CA SER A 233 8.99 6.82 -13.13
C SER A 233 10.04 6.01 -12.36
N LEU A 234 9.79 4.72 -12.06
CA LEU A 234 10.81 3.86 -11.45
C LEU A 234 11.87 3.41 -12.46
N ALA A 235 11.52 3.30 -13.76
CA ALA A 235 12.42 2.95 -14.85
C ALA A 235 13.47 4.04 -15.11
N ASP A 236 13.07 5.32 -15.13
CA ASP A 236 14.00 6.45 -15.27
C ASP A 236 14.77 6.73 -13.97
N ASN A 237 14.21 6.33 -12.82
CA ASN A 237 14.86 6.35 -11.51
C ASN A 237 15.56 5.02 -11.16
N THR A 238 15.80 4.13 -12.13
CA THR A 238 16.22 2.72 -11.92
C THR A 238 17.52 2.53 -11.15
N SER A 239 18.38 3.54 -11.01
CA SER A 239 19.52 3.42 -10.10
C SER A 239 19.09 3.41 -8.62
N GLY A 240 18.00 4.11 -8.27
CA GLY A 240 17.56 4.34 -6.89
C GLY A 240 16.91 3.13 -6.22
N PHE A 241 16.06 2.37 -6.92
CA PHE A 241 15.26 1.28 -6.32
C PHE A 241 15.08 0.01 -7.18
N ASN A 242 16.13 -0.45 -7.85
CA ASN A 242 16.11 -1.68 -8.66
C ASN A 242 15.88 -3.01 -7.89
N ILE A 243 15.59 -2.94 -6.59
CA ILE A 243 15.32 -4.13 -5.75
C ILE A 243 13.83 -4.50 -5.73
N ALA A 244 12.95 -3.66 -6.27
CA ALA A 244 11.52 -3.93 -6.30
C ALA A 244 11.16 -5.02 -7.33
N ALA A 245 10.48 -6.06 -6.88
CA ALA A 245 9.88 -7.08 -7.73
C ALA A 245 8.53 -6.58 -8.27
N ASN A 246 8.37 -6.57 -9.60
CA ASN A 246 7.10 -6.21 -10.21
C ASN A 246 6.14 -7.41 -10.19
N MET A 247 5.22 -7.41 -9.23
CA MET A 247 4.24 -8.50 -9.03
C MET A 247 2.94 -8.27 -9.82
N SER A 248 2.86 -7.21 -10.62
CA SER A 248 1.61 -6.82 -11.29
C SER A 248 1.05 -7.91 -12.19
N PHE A 249 1.90 -8.75 -12.78
CA PHE A 249 1.50 -9.74 -13.78
C PHE A 249 1.45 -11.18 -13.27
N GLU A 250 1.72 -11.38 -11.98
CA GLU A 250 1.76 -12.70 -11.36
C GLU A 250 0.35 -13.22 -11.07
N GLN A 251 0.11 -14.50 -11.38
CA GLN A 251 -1.21 -15.13 -11.27
C GLN A 251 -1.74 -15.12 -9.84
N GLU A 252 -0.85 -15.35 -8.88
CA GLU A 252 -1.17 -15.46 -7.45
C GLU A 252 -1.78 -14.18 -6.88
N VAL A 253 -1.48 -13.01 -7.46
CA VAL A 253 -1.99 -11.70 -7.04
C VAL A 253 -2.94 -11.06 -8.05
N ALA A 254 -3.35 -11.80 -9.09
CA ALA A 254 -4.17 -11.26 -10.18
C ALA A 254 -5.47 -10.60 -9.69
N GLY A 255 -6.16 -11.25 -8.76
CA GLY A 255 -7.41 -10.78 -8.14
C GLY A 255 -7.25 -9.99 -6.83
N LEU A 256 -6.03 -9.58 -6.46
CA LEU A 256 -5.78 -8.73 -5.29
C LEU A 256 -6.58 -7.42 -5.38
N CYS A 257 -6.69 -6.89 -6.59
CA CYS A 257 -7.46 -5.71 -6.96
C CYS A 257 -8.44 -6.05 -8.09
N GLY A 258 -9.55 -5.31 -8.16
CA GLY A 258 -10.68 -5.62 -9.04
C GLY A 258 -11.64 -6.64 -8.42
N LEU A 259 -12.82 -6.79 -9.02
CA LEU A 259 -13.83 -7.77 -8.62
C LEU A 259 -13.94 -8.91 -9.64
N SER A 260 -13.97 -10.16 -9.18
CA SER A 260 -14.21 -11.32 -10.04
C SER A 260 -15.68 -11.39 -10.49
N ARG A 261 -15.99 -12.27 -11.44
CA ARG A 261 -17.39 -12.52 -11.82
C ARG A 261 -18.17 -13.10 -10.65
N ALA A 262 -17.53 -13.96 -9.86
CA ALA A 262 -18.12 -14.56 -8.66
C ALA A 262 -18.43 -13.50 -7.57
N ASP A 263 -17.54 -12.52 -7.38
CA ASP A 263 -17.76 -11.42 -6.43
C ASP A 263 -19.04 -10.64 -6.78
N VAL A 264 -19.13 -10.18 -8.03
CA VAL A 264 -20.28 -9.40 -8.51
C VAL A 264 -21.57 -10.23 -8.46
N ALA A 265 -21.52 -11.50 -8.90
CA ALA A 265 -22.67 -12.39 -8.84
C ALA A 265 -23.17 -12.57 -7.39
N GLY A 266 -22.27 -12.84 -6.44
CA GLY A 266 -22.64 -13.00 -5.03
C GLY A 266 -23.22 -11.73 -4.41
N ALA A 267 -22.81 -10.54 -4.86
CA ALA A 267 -23.43 -9.28 -4.45
C ALA A 267 -24.83 -9.12 -5.06
N LEU A 268 -24.99 -9.39 -6.36
CA LEU A 268 -26.26 -9.32 -7.07
C LEU A 268 -27.30 -10.31 -6.50
N GLU A 269 -26.90 -11.51 -6.09
CA GLU A 269 -27.78 -12.50 -5.45
C GLU A 269 -28.43 -11.98 -4.16
N ARG A 270 -27.81 -11.00 -3.49
CA ARG A 270 -28.36 -10.35 -2.30
C ARG A 270 -29.31 -9.19 -2.63
N ILE A 271 -29.22 -8.63 -3.84
CA ILE A 271 -29.94 -7.45 -4.28
C ILE A 271 -31.15 -7.84 -5.14
N CYS A 272 -30.94 -8.74 -6.09
CA CYS A 272 -31.93 -9.17 -7.07
C CYS A 272 -32.91 -10.18 -6.48
N LYS A 273 -34.15 -10.16 -6.99
CA LYS A 273 -35.24 -11.08 -6.55
C LYS A 273 -35.21 -12.43 -7.26
N SER A 274 -34.51 -12.54 -8.40
CA SER A 274 -34.48 -13.75 -9.22
C SER A 274 -33.09 -13.99 -9.82
N LYS A 275 -32.76 -15.27 -10.07
CA LYS A 275 -31.53 -15.64 -10.78
C LYS A 275 -31.45 -15.07 -12.20
N ALA A 276 -32.60 -14.93 -12.88
CA ALA A 276 -32.65 -14.34 -14.21
C ALA A 276 -32.24 -12.85 -14.20
N ASP A 277 -32.60 -12.11 -13.15
CA ASP A 277 -32.16 -10.73 -12.98
C ASP A 277 -30.66 -10.66 -12.71
N VAL A 278 -30.13 -11.54 -11.84
CA VAL A 278 -28.67 -11.63 -11.58
C VAL A 278 -27.90 -11.82 -12.88
N GLU A 279 -28.26 -12.81 -13.69
CA GLU A 279 -27.59 -13.06 -14.98
C GLU A 279 -27.72 -11.87 -15.94
N ARG A 280 -28.90 -11.22 -16.03
CA ARG A 280 -29.09 -10.03 -16.87
C ARG A 280 -28.15 -8.89 -16.46
N HIS A 281 -28.02 -8.63 -15.16
CA HIS A 281 -27.13 -7.58 -14.63
C HIS A 281 -25.66 -7.95 -14.85
N LEU A 282 -25.30 -9.22 -14.62
CA LEU A 282 -23.96 -9.72 -14.81
C LEU A 282 -23.53 -9.66 -16.28
N ASP A 283 -24.39 -10.04 -17.21
CA ASP A 283 -24.12 -9.94 -18.65
C ASP A 283 -24.00 -8.48 -19.10
N ARG A 284 -24.81 -7.59 -18.54
CA ARG A 284 -24.70 -6.16 -18.79
C ARG A 284 -23.35 -5.62 -18.32
N LEU A 285 -22.97 -5.86 -17.07
CA LEU A 285 -21.67 -5.44 -16.56
C LEU A 285 -20.53 -6.09 -17.36
N THR A 286 -20.69 -7.35 -17.74
CA THR A 286 -19.71 -8.08 -18.57
C THR A 286 -19.49 -7.38 -19.90
N ARG A 287 -20.57 -7.02 -20.59
CA ARG A 287 -20.51 -6.34 -21.90
C ARG A 287 -19.81 -4.98 -21.84
N TYR A 288 -19.95 -4.25 -20.74
CA TYR A 288 -19.43 -2.88 -20.64
C TYR A 288 -18.10 -2.76 -19.85
N ALA A 289 -17.72 -3.76 -19.05
CA ALA A 289 -16.61 -3.67 -18.11
C ALA A 289 -15.68 -4.90 -18.01
N ASN A 290 -15.94 -6.03 -18.71
CA ASN A 290 -15.16 -7.28 -18.62
C ASN A 290 -13.82 -7.25 -19.40
N GLY A 291 -12.98 -6.26 -19.11
CA GLY A 291 -11.86 -5.90 -20.00
C GLY A 291 -10.45 -6.17 -19.47
N TYR A 292 -10.27 -6.55 -18.19
CA TYR A 292 -8.94 -6.56 -17.59
C TYR A 292 -8.42 -7.97 -17.33
N HIS A 293 -7.36 -8.32 -18.05
CA HIS A 293 -6.52 -9.48 -17.80
C HIS A 293 -5.13 -9.00 -17.40
N PHE A 294 -4.68 -9.41 -16.21
CA PHE A 294 -3.39 -8.98 -15.68
C PHE A 294 -2.31 -10.04 -15.78
N CYS A 295 -2.61 -11.28 -16.22
CA CYS A 295 -1.57 -12.30 -16.37
C CYS A 295 -1.01 -12.30 -17.79
N ARG A 296 0.33 -12.24 -17.91
CA ARG A 296 1.00 -12.03 -19.21
C ARG A 296 1.03 -13.28 -20.10
N TYR A 297 1.13 -14.46 -19.49
CA TYR A 297 1.36 -15.73 -20.21
C TYR A 297 0.36 -16.82 -19.84
N GLU A 298 -0.60 -16.53 -18.97
CA GLU A 298 -1.56 -17.51 -18.46
C GLU A 298 -2.97 -16.94 -18.49
N LYS A 299 -3.96 -17.82 -18.69
CA LYS A 299 -5.36 -17.44 -18.54
C LYS A 299 -5.65 -17.25 -17.04
N SER A 300 -5.93 -16.02 -16.65
CA SER A 300 -6.55 -15.69 -15.37
C SER A 300 -7.99 -15.25 -15.58
N GLU A 301 -8.81 -15.43 -14.55
CA GLU A 301 -10.16 -14.88 -14.54
C GLU A 301 -10.08 -13.36 -14.73
N PRO A 302 -10.81 -12.79 -15.71
CA PRO A 302 -10.86 -11.35 -15.87
C PRO A 302 -11.48 -10.74 -14.62
N VAL A 303 -11.00 -9.55 -14.27
CA VAL A 303 -11.55 -8.78 -13.17
C VAL A 303 -12.19 -7.49 -13.67
N PHE A 304 -13.28 -7.12 -13.03
CA PHE A 304 -13.93 -5.84 -13.23
C PHE A 304 -13.19 -4.74 -12.44
N ASN A 305 -13.21 -3.52 -12.98
CA ASN A 305 -12.79 -2.36 -12.21
C ASN A 305 -13.65 -2.22 -10.95
N THR A 306 -13.00 -2.05 -9.80
CA THR A 306 -13.68 -2.02 -8.50
C THR A 306 -14.70 -0.89 -8.42
N ASP A 307 -14.31 0.34 -8.74
CA ASP A 307 -15.17 1.52 -8.65
C ASP A 307 -16.39 1.42 -9.58
N THR A 308 -16.17 1.11 -10.85
CA THR A 308 -17.27 0.90 -11.81
C THR A 308 -18.25 -0.18 -11.34
N SER A 309 -17.74 -1.26 -10.76
CA SER A 309 -18.59 -2.34 -10.24
C SER A 309 -19.39 -1.91 -9.02
N LEU A 310 -18.77 -1.17 -8.09
CA LEU A 310 -19.43 -0.67 -6.90
C LEU A 310 -20.51 0.36 -7.24
N GLU A 311 -20.21 1.32 -8.13
CA GLU A 311 -21.19 2.28 -8.64
C GLU A 311 -22.39 1.57 -9.29
N TYR A 312 -22.12 0.55 -10.12
CA TYR A 312 -23.16 -0.23 -10.77
C TYR A 312 -24.04 -1.01 -9.77
N LEU A 313 -23.43 -1.66 -8.79
CA LEU A 313 -24.13 -2.40 -7.74
C LEU A 313 -24.99 -1.45 -6.88
N GLN A 314 -24.45 -0.30 -6.49
CA GLN A 314 -25.18 0.72 -5.75
C GLN A 314 -26.39 1.24 -6.52
N GLY A 315 -26.23 1.58 -7.81
CA GLY A 315 -27.34 1.99 -8.66
C GLY A 315 -28.42 0.91 -8.81
N THR A 316 -28.05 -0.37 -8.71
CA THR A 316 -28.98 -1.50 -8.77
C THR A 316 -29.72 -1.73 -7.44
N CYS A 317 -29.14 -1.37 -6.29
CA CYS A 317 -29.81 -1.46 -4.98
C CYS A 317 -31.02 -0.52 -4.83
N TYR A 318 -31.09 0.56 -5.61
CA TYR A 318 -32.16 1.56 -5.53
C TYR A 318 -33.32 1.31 -6.53
N LEU A 319 -33.32 0.16 -7.21
CA LEU A 319 -34.37 -0.29 -8.15
C LEU A 319 -35.21 -1.41 -7.53
#